data_AF-A0A6J4HSN8-F1
#
_entry.id   AF-A0A6J4HSN8-F1
#
_cell.length_a   1.000
_cell.length_b   1.000
_cell.length_c   1.000
_cell.angle_alpha   90.00
_cell.angle_beta   90.00
_cell.angle_gamma   90.00
#
_symmetry.space_group_name_H-M   'P 1'
#
loop_
_entity.id
_entity.type
_entity.pdbx_description
1 polymer ?
#
loop_
_entity_poly.entity_id
_entity_poly.type
_entity_poly.pdbx_seq_one_letter_code
_entity_poly.pdbx_strand_id
1 'polypeptide(L)'
;LKIGLARFVEPALQNQMTRLSGQLDQEIQKRLNLREYIQQAWLKLQQPVQIDKTYNAWLTVIPHDIRISPLQAANGQLNLRIGFNSFIQTVTNGKPTVKINPTLPKLITDKRLTDNVQIGLVGEVPFTHATQLLKEQVTGKTYHAEGGKQQITVNDVAISSSGDKLVVMLDINGKVKTGLFTKKIIGKVFLKAIPYYDAATTSIRIRNLDYDLQTKDQLLRTASWLVKGKFIQNLEQQVNFPVKAQLDQARTLLQKSLDQATFADQSILLKGNIRSFTPDNIYLTPTSIITMLNAQGNLSVQILKL
;
A
#
# COMPACT_ATOMS: atom_id res chain seq x y z
N LEU A 1 62.95 4.85 27.83
CA LEU A 1 62.42 4.37 26.53
C LEU A 1 61.12 3.59 26.79
N LYS A 2 59.94 4.15 26.50
CA LYS A 2 58.67 3.39 26.58
C LYS A 2 58.42 2.74 25.22
N ILE A 3 58.73 1.45 25.08
CA ILE A 3 58.43 0.71 23.85
C ILE A 3 56.93 0.40 23.89
N GLY A 4 56.14 1.11 23.08
CA GLY A 4 54.71 0.84 22.93
C GLY A 4 54.48 -0.53 22.29
N LEU A 5 54.11 -1.52 23.10
CA LEU A 5 53.85 -2.90 22.67
C LEU A 5 52.60 -3.01 21.77
N ALA A 6 51.72 -2.00 21.77
CA ALA A 6 50.47 -1.97 20.99
C ALA A 6 50.68 -2.30 19.50
N ARG A 7 51.68 -1.69 18.86
CA ARG A 7 51.99 -1.86 17.43
C ARG A 7 52.41 -3.28 17.00
N PHE A 8 52.81 -4.12 17.96
CA PHE A 8 53.17 -5.52 17.71
C PHE A 8 52.07 -6.50 18.16
N VAL A 9 51.22 -6.08 19.08
CA VAL A 9 50.15 -6.90 19.66
C VAL A 9 48.87 -6.81 18.82
N GLU A 10 48.54 -5.66 18.24
CA GLU A 10 47.34 -5.47 17.41
C GLU A 10 47.30 -6.35 16.14
N PRO A 11 48.36 -6.42 15.31
CA PRO A 11 48.36 -7.28 14.13
C PRO A 11 48.33 -8.78 14.48
N ALA A 12 48.98 -9.16 15.58
CA ALA A 12 49.02 -10.54 16.06
C ALA A 12 47.64 -10.97 16.61
N LEU A 13 46.97 -10.09 17.37
CA LEU A 13 45.60 -10.30 17.85
C LEU A 13 44.59 -10.33 16.69
N GLN A 14 44.71 -9.45 15.69
CA GLN A 14 43.85 -9.48 14.50
C GLN A 14 44.01 -10.77 13.69
N ASN A 15 45.25 -11.24 13.51
CA ASN A 15 45.51 -12.51 12.84
C ASN A 15 44.99 -13.72 13.63
N GLN A 16 45.11 -13.70 14.97
CA GLN A 16 44.51 -14.73 15.82
C GLN A 16 42.99 -14.68 15.80
N MET A 17 42.37 -13.50 15.85
CA MET A 17 40.92 -13.34 15.72
C MET A 17 40.43 -13.84 14.35
N THR A 18 41.15 -13.56 13.26
CA THR A 18 40.77 -14.02 11.92
C THR A 18 40.86 -15.55 11.80
N ARG A 19 41.90 -16.17 12.38
CA ARG A 19 42.01 -17.64 12.45
C ARG A 19 40.95 -18.25 13.36
N LEU A 20 40.72 -17.67 14.53
CA LEU A 20 39.70 -18.13 15.48
C LEU A 20 38.31 -18.00 14.87
N SER A 21 38.00 -16.91 14.16
CA SER A 21 36.76 -16.78 13.38
C SER A 21 36.64 -17.85 12.31
N GLY A 22 37.71 -18.13 11.55
CA GLY A 22 37.70 -19.21 10.54
C GLY A 22 37.52 -20.62 11.14
N GLN A 23 38.12 -20.88 12.31
CA GLN A 23 37.95 -22.15 13.03
C GLN A 23 36.57 -22.26 13.68
N LEU A 24 36.04 -21.15 14.21
CA LEU A 24 34.69 -21.07 14.75
C LEU A 24 33.66 -21.25 13.63
N ASP A 25 33.88 -20.67 12.45
CA ASP A 25 33.03 -20.89 11.27
C ASP A 25 33.02 -22.38 10.88
N GLN A 26 34.17 -23.05 10.89
CA GLN A 26 34.25 -24.49 10.63
C GLN A 26 33.57 -25.34 11.71
N GLU A 27 33.71 -25.00 12.99
CA GLU A 27 33.06 -25.73 14.09
C GLU A 27 31.55 -25.44 14.16
N ILE A 28 31.11 -24.23 13.85
CA ILE A 28 29.70 -23.86 13.69
C ILE A 28 29.10 -24.65 12.52
N GLN A 29 29.81 -24.78 11.39
CA GLN A 29 29.38 -25.61 10.27
C GLN A 29 29.31 -27.12 10.60
N LYS A 30 30.15 -27.60 11.54
CA LYS A 30 30.19 -29.01 11.94
C LYS A 30 29.21 -29.38 13.07
N ARG A 31 28.92 -28.46 13.99
CA ARG A 31 28.18 -28.76 15.24
C ARG A 31 26.77 -28.19 15.29
N LEU A 32 26.47 -27.17 14.48
CA LEU A 32 25.13 -26.64 14.36
C LEU A 32 24.56 -27.03 13.00
N ASN A 33 23.45 -27.78 12.99
CA ASN A 33 22.63 -28.02 11.79
C ASN A 33 21.90 -26.72 11.34
N LEU A 34 22.59 -25.58 11.36
CA LEU A 34 22.09 -24.26 10.95
C LEU A 34 21.41 -24.31 9.59
N ARG A 35 21.94 -25.12 8.66
CA ARG A 35 21.33 -25.32 7.34
C ARG A 35 19.92 -25.88 7.44
N GLU A 36 19.67 -26.88 8.29
CA GLU A 36 18.34 -27.46 8.48
C GLU A 36 17.38 -26.47 9.15
N TYR A 37 17.84 -25.73 10.15
CA TYR A 37 17.04 -24.69 10.80
C TYR A 37 16.69 -23.54 9.83
N ILE A 38 17.66 -23.09 9.03
CA ILE A 38 17.44 -22.08 7.99
C ILE A 38 16.49 -22.63 6.92
N GLN A 39 16.60 -23.90 6.54
CA GLN A 39 15.70 -24.57 5.61
C GLN A 39 14.26 -24.62 6.14
N GLN A 40 14.08 -24.97 7.41
CA GLN A 40 12.76 -24.97 8.03
C GLN A 40 12.18 -23.56 8.11
N ALA A 41 12.96 -22.57 8.54
CA ALA A 41 12.55 -21.17 8.57
C ALA A 41 12.17 -20.67 7.16
N TRP A 42 12.96 -21.00 6.15
CA TRP A 42 12.72 -20.68 4.75
C TRP A 42 11.39 -21.23 4.23
N LEU A 43 11.08 -22.49 4.54
CA LEU A 43 9.82 -23.12 4.16
C LEU A 43 8.63 -22.52 4.92
N LYS A 44 8.78 -22.26 6.22
CA LYS A 44 7.71 -21.74 7.07
C LYS A 44 7.38 -20.27 6.75
N LEU A 45 8.39 -19.44 6.46
CA LEU A 45 8.22 -18.03 6.10
C LEU A 45 7.30 -17.84 4.87
N GLN A 46 7.35 -18.78 3.93
CA GLN A 46 6.58 -18.74 2.69
C GLN A 46 5.09 -19.10 2.85
N GLN A 47 4.68 -19.56 4.03
CA GLN A 47 3.29 -19.93 4.28
C GLN A 47 2.43 -18.69 4.55
N PRO A 48 1.26 -18.54 3.90
CA PRO A 48 0.33 -17.47 4.21
C PRO A 48 -0.12 -17.50 5.68
N VAL A 49 -0.06 -16.35 6.33
CA VAL A 49 -0.52 -16.17 7.71
C VAL A 49 -1.76 -15.30 7.68
N GLN A 50 -2.83 -15.75 8.35
CA GLN A 50 -4.00 -14.92 8.55
C GLN A 50 -3.66 -13.85 9.58
N ILE A 51 -3.70 -12.59 9.17
CA ILE A 51 -3.35 -11.45 10.02
C ILE A 51 -4.57 -10.72 10.56
N ASP A 52 -5.75 -10.91 9.93
CA ASP A 52 -7.03 -10.42 10.43
C ASP A 52 -8.18 -11.35 10.02
N LYS A 53 -9.00 -11.76 10.99
CA LYS A 53 -10.15 -12.64 10.76
C LYS A 53 -11.37 -11.89 10.23
N THR A 54 -11.58 -10.66 10.69
CA THR A 54 -12.74 -9.83 10.34
C THR A 54 -12.74 -9.45 8.87
N TYR A 55 -11.56 -9.08 8.35
CA TYR A 55 -11.37 -8.71 6.95
C TYR A 55 -10.84 -9.86 6.09
N ASN A 56 -10.74 -11.07 6.65
CA ASN A 56 -10.14 -12.24 6.00
C ASN A 56 -8.80 -11.91 5.32
N ALA A 57 -7.95 -11.16 6.03
CA ALA A 57 -6.70 -10.64 5.51
C ALA A 57 -5.57 -11.64 5.76
N TRP A 58 -4.79 -11.91 4.71
CA TRP A 58 -3.68 -12.86 4.70
C TRP A 58 -2.40 -12.18 4.23
N LEU A 59 -1.33 -12.35 5.01
CA LEU A 59 0.02 -11.90 4.70
C LEU A 59 0.80 -13.06 4.07
N THR A 60 1.48 -12.79 2.96
CA THR A 60 2.40 -13.73 2.31
C THR A 60 3.77 -13.09 2.15
N VAL A 61 4.81 -13.86 2.48
CA VAL A 61 6.21 -13.46 2.31
C VAL A 61 6.81 -14.30 1.19
N ILE A 62 7.37 -13.65 0.18
CA ILE A 62 8.05 -14.26 -0.96
C ILE A 62 9.53 -13.93 -0.85
N PRO A 63 10.34 -14.79 -0.20
CA PRO A 63 11.76 -14.54 -0.02
C PRO A 63 12.54 -14.87 -1.30
N HIS A 64 13.55 -14.05 -1.60
CA HIS A 64 14.45 -14.20 -2.74
C HIS A 64 15.88 -14.55 -2.32
N ASP A 65 16.45 -13.80 -1.38
CA ASP A 65 17.84 -13.97 -0.95
C ASP A 65 17.95 -14.09 0.57
N ILE A 66 18.98 -14.83 1.02
CA ILE A 66 19.39 -14.87 2.42
C ILE A 66 20.71 -14.12 2.55
N ARG A 67 20.74 -13.15 3.46
CA ARG A 67 21.90 -12.32 3.75
C ARG A 67 22.38 -12.57 5.17
N ILE A 68 23.69 -12.59 5.36
CA ILE A 68 24.31 -12.79 6.67
C ILE A 68 25.34 -11.69 6.94
N SER A 69 25.37 -11.18 8.17
CA SER A 69 26.42 -10.24 8.56
C SER A 69 27.71 -11.01 8.80
N PRO A 70 28.88 -10.38 8.64
CA PRO A 70 30.08 -10.95 9.23
C PRO A 70 29.85 -11.18 10.72
N LEU A 71 30.40 -12.26 11.24
CA LEU A 71 30.41 -12.56 12.66
C LEU A 71 31.21 -11.49 13.39
N GLN A 72 30.61 -10.86 14.41
CA GLN A 72 31.28 -9.86 15.23
C GLN A 72 31.37 -10.34 16.67
N ALA A 73 32.58 -10.38 17.22
CA ALA A 73 32.80 -10.64 18.64
C ALA A 73 33.03 -9.31 19.36
N ALA A 74 32.11 -8.93 20.24
CA ALA A 74 32.22 -7.72 21.05
C ALA A 74 31.69 -7.98 22.47
N ASN A 75 32.38 -7.49 23.50
CA ASN A 75 31.97 -7.62 24.90
C ASN A 75 31.69 -9.07 25.36
N GLY A 76 32.47 -10.04 24.85
CA GLY A 76 32.27 -11.45 25.16
C GLY A 76 31.03 -12.08 24.53
N GLN A 77 30.36 -11.37 23.60
CA GLN A 77 29.20 -11.86 22.86
C GLN A 77 29.53 -12.01 21.38
N LEU A 78 29.02 -13.08 20.77
CA LEU A 78 29.08 -13.33 19.33
C LEU A 78 27.77 -12.83 18.71
N ASN A 79 27.89 -11.83 17.83
CA ASN A 79 26.77 -11.24 17.12
C ASN A 79 26.77 -11.69 15.66
N LEU A 80 25.68 -12.37 15.27
CA LEU A 80 25.41 -12.80 13.91
C LEU A 80 24.00 -12.35 13.52
N ARG A 81 23.88 -11.62 12.40
CA ARG A 81 22.59 -11.17 11.86
C ARG A 81 22.29 -11.93 10.59
N ILE A 82 21.06 -12.45 10.50
CA ILE A 82 20.54 -13.10 9.30
C ILE A 82 19.34 -12.27 8.83
N GLY A 83 19.34 -11.90 7.56
CA GLY A 83 18.25 -11.14 6.93
C GLY A 83 17.75 -11.85 5.67
N PHE A 84 16.49 -11.57 5.32
CA PHE A 84 15.87 -12.05 4.08
C PHE A 84 15.50 -10.84 3.22
N ASN A 85 15.88 -10.87 1.95
CA ASN A 85 15.27 -9.98 0.96
C ASN A 85 13.97 -10.64 0.50
N SER A 86 12.84 -10.01 0.79
CA SER A 86 11.53 -10.58 0.51
C SER A 86 10.57 -9.54 -0.04
N PHE A 87 9.68 -9.97 -0.93
CA PHE A 87 8.45 -9.24 -1.20
C PHE A 87 7.39 -9.66 -0.19
N ILE A 88 6.69 -8.67 0.38
CA ILE A 88 5.61 -8.91 1.32
C ILE A 88 4.33 -8.36 0.70
N GLN A 89 3.30 -9.22 0.63
CA GLN A 89 1.99 -8.89 0.09
C GLN A 89 0.90 -9.26 1.09
N THR A 90 -0.14 -8.43 1.15
CA THR A 90 -1.38 -8.75 1.86
C THR A 90 -2.55 -8.84 0.87
N VAL A 91 -3.42 -9.83 1.07
CA VAL A 91 -4.67 -10.00 0.32
C VAL A 91 -5.86 -10.17 1.27
N THR A 92 -7.02 -9.63 0.90
CA THR A 92 -8.27 -9.67 1.70
C THR A 92 -9.37 -10.53 1.07
N ASN A 93 -9.09 -11.15 -0.07
CA ASN A 93 -10.04 -12.01 -0.80
C ASN A 93 -9.91 -13.51 -0.45
N GLY A 94 -9.35 -13.82 0.73
CA GLY A 94 -9.14 -15.19 1.21
C GLY A 94 -7.69 -15.65 1.21
N LYS A 95 -7.47 -16.90 1.63
CA LYS A 95 -6.13 -17.47 1.77
C LYS A 95 -5.48 -17.60 0.39
N PRO A 96 -4.35 -16.91 0.13
CA PRO A 96 -3.69 -17.00 -1.16
C PRO A 96 -3.10 -18.39 -1.37
N THR A 97 -3.15 -18.89 -2.60
CA THR A 97 -2.40 -20.08 -3.00
C THR A 97 -1.01 -19.66 -3.44
N VAL A 98 0.01 -20.09 -2.70
CA VAL A 98 1.41 -19.73 -2.95
C VAL A 98 2.19 -20.97 -3.32
N LYS A 99 3.02 -20.87 -4.37
CA LYS A 99 3.96 -21.93 -4.71
C LYS A 99 5.21 -21.78 -3.85
N ILE A 100 5.33 -22.63 -2.83
CA ILE A 100 6.51 -22.66 -1.95
C ILE A 100 7.74 -23.07 -2.78
N ASN A 101 8.80 -22.27 -2.70
CA ASN A 101 10.12 -22.62 -3.20
C ASN A 101 10.89 -23.39 -2.11
N PRO A 102 11.09 -24.72 -2.27
CA PRO A 102 11.81 -25.50 -1.28
C PRO A 102 13.32 -25.29 -1.33
N THR A 103 13.85 -24.68 -2.40
CA THR A 103 15.28 -24.54 -2.61
C THR A 103 15.81 -23.36 -1.82
N LEU A 104 16.78 -23.62 -0.94
CA LEU A 104 17.49 -22.57 -0.24
C LEU A 104 18.41 -21.81 -1.20
N PRO A 105 18.28 -20.47 -1.33
CA PRO A 105 19.19 -19.69 -2.16
C PRO A 105 20.60 -19.68 -1.57
N LYS A 106 21.58 -19.27 -2.38
CA LYS A 106 22.96 -19.11 -1.90
C LYS A 106 23.00 -18.00 -0.83
N LEU A 107 23.77 -18.26 0.22
CA LEU A 107 23.99 -17.30 1.30
C LEU A 107 24.89 -16.16 0.81
N ILE A 108 24.47 -14.92 1.02
CA ILE A 108 25.22 -13.73 0.64
C ILE A 108 25.74 -13.05 1.90
N THR A 109 27.05 -12.89 2.05
CA THR A 109 27.62 -12.10 3.14
C THR A 109 27.50 -10.61 2.83
N ASP A 110 26.86 -9.84 3.71
CA ASP A 110 26.64 -8.41 3.52
C ASP A 110 26.92 -7.64 4.82
N LYS A 111 27.88 -6.71 4.75
CA LYS A 111 28.25 -5.84 5.87
C LYS A 111 27.20 -4.77 6.16
N ARG A 112 26.27 -4.54 5.23
CA ARG A 112 25.27 -3.45 5.26
C ARG A 112 23.86 -3.95 5.52
N LEU A 113 23.73 -5.07 6.23
CA LEU A 113 22.42 -5.54 6.67
C LEU A 113 21.70 -4.47 7.49
N THR A 114 20.60 -3.99 6.94
CA THR A 114 19.67 -3.06 7.61
C THR A 114 18.41 -3.81 7.99
N ASP A 115 17.76 -3.38 9.07
CA ASP A 115 16.46 -3.92 9.47
C ASP A 115 15.31 -3.24 8.71
N ASN A 116 15.57 -2.58 7.57
CA ASN A 116 14.53 -1.85 6.83
C ASN A 116 13.59 -2.85 6.13
N VAL A 117 12.29 -2.56 6.16
CA VAL A 117 11.27 -3.33 5.45
C VAL A 117 10.41 -2.41 4.60
N GLN A 118 9.96 -2.93 3.46
CA GLN A 118 8.95 -2.32 2.61
C GLN A 118 7.82 -3.34 2.38
N ILE A 119 6.59 -2.95 2.69
CA ILE A 119 5.40 -3.80 2.61
C ILE A 119 4.41 -3.15 1.64
N GLY A 120 4.01 -3.89 0.60
CA GLY A 120 2.96 -3.47 -0.32
C GLY A 120 1.60 -4.00 0.12
N LEU A 121 0.63 -3.12 0.28
CA LEU A 121 -0.75 -3.47 0.58
C LEU A 121 -1.67 -2.95 -0.53
N VAL A 122 -2.74 -3.68 -0.82
CA VAL A 122 -3.75 -3.23 -1.77
C VAL A 122 -4.93 -2.65 -0.99
N GLY A 123 -5.20 -1.36 -1.16
CA GLY A 123 -6.42 -0.72 -0.69
C GLY A 123 -7.48 -0.75 -1.80
N GLU A 124 -8.71 -1.12 -1.45
CA GLU A 124 -9.83 -1.20 -2.39
C GLU A 124 -11.03 -0.39 -1.85
N VAL A 125 -11.58 0.46 -2.70
CA VAL A 125 -12.82 1.21 -2.45
C VAL A 125 -13.85 0.81 -3.51
N PRO A 126 -14.84 -0.02 -3.16
CA PRO A 126 -15.91 -0.38 -4.08
C PRO A 126 -16.67 0.84 -4.57
N PHE A 127 -17.09 0.85 -5.84
CA PHE A 127 -17.86 1.96 -6.42
C PHE A 127 -19.20 2.16 -5.73
N THR A 128 -19.78 1.13 -5.12
CA THR A 128 -21.00 1.26 -4.29
C THR A 128 -20.76 2.18 -3.09
N HIS A 129 -19.63 2.02 -2.41
CA HIS A 129 -19.25 2.87 -1.28
C HIS A 129 -18.88 4.29 -1.73
N ALA A 130 -18.05 4.41 -2.78
CA ALA A 130 -17.70 5.72 -3.34
C ALA A 130 -18.94 6.49 -3.83
N THR A 131 -19.89 5.80 -4.45
CA THR A 131 -21.18 6.37 -4.88
C THR A 131 -21.96 6.90 -3.70
N GLN A 132 -22.03 6.16 -2.59
CA GLN A 132 -22.76 6.61 -1.39
C GLN A 132 -22.15 7.89 -0.81
N LEU A 133 -20.82 7.95 -0.68
CA LEU A 133 -20.13 9.16 -0.23
C LEU A 133 -20.38 10.34 -1.17
N LEU A 134 -20.42 10.09 -2.48
CA LEU A 134 -20.69 11.15 -3.44
C LEU A 134 -22.15 11.64 -3.35
N LYS A 135 -23.12 10.74 -3.14
CA LYS A 135 -24.54 11.09 -2.94
C LYS A 135 -24.70 12.08 -1.78
N GLU A 136 -24.05 11.82 -0.64
CA GLU A 136 -24.06 12.71 0.52
C GLU A 136 -23.53 14.11 0.19
N GLN A 137 -22.60 14.21 -0.77
CA GLN A 137 -22.02 15.47 -1.17
C GLN A 137 -22.86 16.21 -2.20
N VAL A 138 -23.51 15.56 -3.17
CA VAL A 138 -24.06 16.27 -4.34
C VAL A 138 -25.55 16.11 -4.55
N THR A 139 -26.17 15.03 -4.07
CA THR A 139 -27.59 14.74 -4.32
C THR A 139 -28.48 15.77 -3.61
N GLY A 140 -29.52 16.23 -4.30
CA GLY A 140 -30.44 17.28 -3.83
C GLY A 140 -29.89 18.70 -3.93
N LYS A 141 -28.60 18.88 -4.21
CA LYS A 141 -28.00 20.21 -4.33
C LYS A 141 -28.37 20.85 -5.66
N THR A 142 -28.63 22.16 -5.59
CA THR A 142 -28.92 23.01 -6.74
C THR A 142 -27.77 23.98 -6.97
N TYR A 143 -27.25 23.97 -8.19
CA TYR A 143 -26.13 24.79 -8.64
C TYR A 143 -26.65 25.87 -9.57
N HIS A 144 -26.19 27.10 -9.34
CA HIS A 144 -26.54 28.26 -10.14
C HIS A 144 -25.31 28.81 -10.87
N ALA A 145 -25.48 29.19 -12.12
CA ALA A 145 -24.46 29.86 -12.92
C ALA A 145 -25.04 31.04 -13.69
N GLU A 146 -24.16 31.90 -14.21
CA GLU A 146 -24.51 33.11 -14.97
C GLU A 146 -25.56 34.01 -14.29
N GLY A 147 -25.40 34.25 -12.98
CA GLY A 147 -26.34 35.08 -12.22
C GLY A 147 -27.74 34.49 -12.10
N GLY A 148 -27.87 33.16 -12.13
CA GLY A 148 -29.14 32.43 -11.97
C GLY A 148 -29.86 32.11 -13.26
N LYS A 149 -29.31 32.50 -14.42
CA LYS A 149 -29.83 32.12 -15.75
C LYS A 149 -29.74 30.61 -16.00
N GLN A 150 -28.80 29.96 -15.34
CA GLN A 150 -28.59 28.51 -15.40
C GLN A 150 -28.81 27.94 -14.00
N GLN A 151 -29.64 26.91 -13.92
CA GLN A 151 -29.91 26.17 -12.68
C GLN A 151 -29.89 24.66 -12.97
N ILE A 152 -29.18 23.91 -12.14
CA ILE A 152 -29.08 22.44 -12.23
C ILE A 152 -29.27 21.87 -10.85
N THR A 153 -30.15 20.90 -10.71
CA THR A 153 -30.32 20.12 -9.49
C THR A 153 -29.91 18.68 -9.79
N VAL A 154 -29.09 18.11 -8.91
CA VAL A 154 -28.66 16.70 -9.02
C VAL A 154 -29.67 15.84 -8.26
N ASN A 155 -30.37 14.96 -8.97
CA ASN A 155 -31.35 14.04 -8.41
C ASN A 155 -30.69 12.75 -7.90
N ASP A 156 -29.69 12.26 -8.63
CA ASP A 156 -28.95 11.06 -8.26
C ASP A 156 -27.56 11.06 -8.87
N VAL A 157 -26.68 10.21 -8.34
CA VAL A 157 -25.31 10.02 -8.83
C VAL A 157 -24.90 8.55 -8.73
N ALA A 158 -24.07 8.11 -9.67
CA ALA A 158 -23.40 6.82 -9.61
C ALA A 158 -21.97 6.93 -10.15
N ILE A 159 -21.07 6.15 -9.56
CA ILE A 159 -19.69 6.00 -9.99
C ILE A 159 -19.50 4.64 -10.65
N SER A 160 -18.79 4.62 -11.77
CA SER A 160 -18.27 3.42 -12.42
C SER A 160 -16.91 3.71 -13.05
N SER A 161 -16.38 2.77 -13.83
CA SER A 161 -15.16 2.95 -14.62
C SER A 161 -15.39 2.68 -16.10
N SER A 162 -14.56 3.31 -16.91
CA SER A 162 -14.41 3.03 -18.34
C SER A 162 -12.92 3.09 -18.67
N GLY A 163 -12.28 1.90 -18.73
CA GLY A 163 -10.83 1.79 -18.83
C GLY A 163 -10.14 2.35 -17.59
N ASP A 164 -9.24 3.31 -17.81
CA ASP A 164 -8.47 4.01 -16.78
C ASP A 164 -9.17 5.27 -16.23
N LYS A 165 -10.40 5.56 -16.69
CA LYS A 165 -11.18 6.73 -16.28
C LYS A 165 -12.35 6.35 -15.38
N LEU A 166 -12.57 7.20 -14.38
CA LEU A 166 -13.75 7.13 -13.52
C LEU A 166 -14.91 7.79 -14.27
N VAL A 167 -16.05 7.12 -14.32
CA VAL A 167 -17.28 7.63 -14.92
C VAL A 167 -18.23 8.03 -13.81
N VAL A 168 -18.63 9.31 -13.79
CA VAL A 168 -19.65 9.85 -12.91
C VAL A 168 -20.92 10.05 -13.73
N MET A 169 -21.94 9.26 -13.44
CA MET A 169 -23.28 9.43 -13.99
C MET A 169 -24.07 10.33 -13.05
N LEU A 170 -24.63 11.41 -13.57
CA LEU A 170 -25.48 12.35 -12.84
C LEU A 170 -26.88 12.30 -13.44
N ASP A 171 -27.89 12.02 -12.63
CA ASP A 171 -29.28 12.30 -12.97
C ASP A 171 -29.57 13.76 -12.59
N ILE A 172 -29.90 14.58 -13.58
CA ILE A 172 -30.11 16.01 -13.36
C ILE A 172 -31.47 16.46 -13.87
N ASN A 173 -32.00 17.47 -13.19
CA ASN A 173 -33.01 18.37 -13.75
C ASN A 173 -32.47 19.80 -13.74
N GLY A 174 -32.92 20.65 -14.65
CA GLY A 174 -32.39 22.00 -14.76
C GLY A 174 -33.15 22.89 -15.73
N LYS A 175 -32.76 24.15 -15.74
CA LYS A 175 -33.31 25.17 -16.65
C LYS A 175 -32.23 26.14 -17.09
N VAL A 176 -32.34 26.59 -18.33
CA VAL A 176 -31.46 27.59 -18.94
C VAL A 176 -32.30 28.67 -19.57
N LYS A 177 -32.05 29.92 -19.17
CA LYS A 177 -32.70 31.10 -19.74
C LYS A 177 -31.79 31.73 -20.81
N THR A 178 -32.26 31.76 -22.05
CA THR A 178 -31.59 32.41 -23.19
C THR A 178 -32.54 33.45 -23.79
N GLY A 179 -32.23 34.73 -23.58
CA GLY A 179 -33.15 35.82 -23.94
C GLY A 179 -34.50 35.71 -23.21
N LEU A 180 -35.59 35.68 -23.97
CA LEU A 180 -36.96 35.52 -23.45
C LEU A 180 -37.38 34.06 -23.25
N PHE A 181 -36.55 33.09 -23.67
CA PHE A 181 -36.90 31.67 -23.66
C PHE A 181 -36.23 30.94 -22.49
N THR A 182 -36.97 30.01 -21.86
CA THR A 182 -36.43 29.11 -20.83
C THR A 182 -36.54 27.67 -21.31
N LYS A 183 -35.40 26.98 -21.40
CA LYS A 183 -35.34 25.58 -21.79
C LYS A 183 -35.17 24.70 -20.55
N LYS A 184 -35.99 23.67 -20.41
CA LYS A 184 -35.84 22.63 -19.37
C LYS A 184 -34.86 21.56 -19.84
N ILE A 185 -34.08 21.03 -18.91
CA ILE A 185 -33.12 19.96 -19.14
C ILE A 185 -33.41 18.89 -18.10
N ILE A 186 -33.63 17.66 -18.55
CA ILE A 186 -33.84 16.50 -17.68
C ILE A 186 -33.11 15.34 -18.33
N GLY A 187 -32.33 14.61 -17.56
CA GLY A 187 -31.71 13.38 -18.02
C GLY A 187 -30.41 13.04 -17.34
N LYS A 188 -29.77 11.99 -17.86
CA LYS A 188 -28.51 11.48 -17.37
C LYS A 188 -27.35 12.07 -18.14
N VAL A 189 -26.38 12.59 -17.41
CA VAL A 189 -25.11 13.09 -17.92
C VAL A 189 -24.00 12.16 -17.46
N PHE A 190 -23.11 11.80 -18.36
CA PHE A 190 -21.95 10.96 -18.04
C PHE A 190 -20.69 11.80 -18.18
N LEU A 191 -19.92 11.86 -17.09
CA LEU A 191 -18.67 12.59 -17.01
C LEU A 191 -17.53 11.61 -16.76
N LYS A 192 -16.39 11.82 -17.40
CA LYS A 192 -15.15 11.09 -17.21
C LYS A 192 -14.17 11.94 -16.41
N ALA A 193 -13.49 11.34 -15.45
CA ALA A 193 -12.45 12.00 -14.68
C ALA A 193 -11.29 11.06 -14.36
N ILE A 194 -10.16 11.64 -13.97
CA ILE A 194 -8.99 10.90 -13.50
C ILE A 194 -8.96 11.02 -11.96
N PRO A 195 -9.13 9.91 -11.21
CA PRO A 195 -8.97 9.95 -9.77
C PRO A 195 -7.48 10.10 -9.42
N TYR A 196 -7.19 10.84 -8.35
CA TYR A 196 -5.84 10.98 -7.82
C TYR A 196 -5.85 11.13 -6.29
N TYR A 197 -4.76 10.74 -5.65
CA TYR A 197 -4.56 10.97 -4.23
C TYR A 197 -3.95 12.36 -4.00
N ASP A 198 -4.59 13.17 -3.17
CA ASP A 198 -4.09 14.45 -2.71
C ASP A 198 -3.47 14.28 -1.32
N ALA A 199 -2.14 14.35 -1.26
CA ALA A 199 -1.38 14.22 -0.02
C ALA A 199 -1.62 15.39 0.95
N ALA A 200 -1.92 16.59 0.44
CA ALA A 200 -2.12 17.77 1.29
C ALA A 200 -3.40 17.65 2.11
N THR A 201 -4.47 17.12 1.51
CA THR A 201 -5.77 16.92 2.16
C THR A 201 -6.00 15.48 2.64
N THR A 202 -5.09 14.56 2.35
CA THR A 202 -5.22 13.12 2.64
C THR A 202 -6.55 12.57 2.12
N SER A 203 -6.83 12.83 0.84
CA SER A 203 -8.10 12.47 0.22
C SER A 203 -7.94 11.97 -1.21
N ILE A 204 -8.93 11.20 -1.67
CA ILE A 204 -9.07 10.87 -3.08
C ILE A 204 -9.91 11.97 -3.72
N ARG A 205 -9.36 12.57 -4.77
CA ARG A 205 -9.95 13.66 -5.56
C ARG A 205 -10.06 13.24 -7.01
N ILE A 206 -10.71 14.06 -7.81
CA ILE A 206 -10.81 13.91 -9.26
C ILE A 206 -10.25 15.14 -9.96
N ARG A 207 -9.74 14.95 -11.17
CA ARG A 207 -9.28 16.02 -12.07
C ARG A 207 -9.68 15.73 -13.50
N ASN A 208 -9.64 16.76 -14.35
CA ASN A 208 -9.97 16.67 -15.77
C ASN A 208 -11.37 16.09 -15.98
N LEU A 209 -12.33 16.54 -15.16
CA LEU A 209 -13.73 16.15 -15.28
C LEU A 209 -14.30 16.71 -16.58
N ASP A 210 -14.63 15.82 -17.52
CA ASP A 210 -15.13 16.19 -18.84
C ASP A 210 -16.24 15.23 -19.31
N TYR A 211 -16.98 15.58 -20.35
CA TYR A 211 -18.11 14.79 -20.83
C TYR A 211 -17.68 13.51 -21.54
N ASP A 212 -18.47 12.45 -21.35
CA ASP A 212 -18.42 11.28 -22.20
C ASP A 212 -19.33 11.45 -23.42
N LEU A 213 -18.81 11.10 -24.60
CA LEU A 213 -19.51 11.15 -25.89
C LEU A 213 -20.72 10.21 -25.94
N GLN A 214 -20.86 9.29 -24.97
CA GLN A 214 -22.04 8.42 -24.82
C GLN A 214 -23.29 9.16 -24.30
N THR A 215 -23.18 10.42 -23.91
CA THR A 215 -24.35 11.24 -23.56
C THR A 215 -25.22 11.44 -24.81
N LYS A 216 -26.55 11.26 -24.73
CA LYS A 216 -27.45 11.39 -25.91
C LYS A 216 -27.23 12.72 -26.64
N ASP A 217 -27.24 12.71 -27.97
CA ASP A 217 -26.98 13.88 -28.84
C ASP A 217 -27.81 15.12 -28.48
N GLN A 218 -29.07 14.92 -28.09
CA GLN A 218 -29.97 16.00 -27.71
C GLN A 218 -29.54 16.68 -26.39
N LEU A 219 -28.99 15.91 -25.44
CA LEU A 219 -28.38 16.42 -24.22
C LEU A 219 -27.03 17.05 -24.53
N LEU A 220 -26.16 16.43 -25.34
CA LEU A 220 -24.85 16.97 -25.73
C LEU A 220 -24.95 18.38 -26.35
N ARG A 221 -25.91 18.61 -27.26
CA ARG A 221 -26.16 19.93 -27.88
C ARG A 221 -26.63 20.98 -26.88
N THR A 222 -27.28 20.55 -25.80
CA THR A 222 -27.72 21.42 -24.70
C THR A 222 -26.80 21.38 -23.49
N ALA A 223 -25.76 20.56 -23.47
CA ALA A 223 -24.84 20.39 -22.37
C ALA A 223 -23.50 21.06 -22.66
N SER A 224 -23.28 21.57 -23.88
CA SER A 224 -22.05 22.29 -24.23
C SER A 224 -21.76 23.50 -23.32
N TRP A 225 -22.79 24.14 -22.76
CA TRP A 225 -22.64 25.19 -21.73
C TRP A 225 -22.32 24.63 -20.34
N LEU A 226 -22.78 23.41 -20.03
CA LEU A 226 -22.43 22.71 -18.79
C LEU A 226 -20.93 22.37 -18.77
N VAL A 227 -20.39 21.90 -19.91
CA VAL A 227 -18.96 21.56 -20.10
C VAL A 227 -18.05 22.75 -19.78
N LYS A 228 -18.42 23.94 -20.26
CA LYS A 228 -17.63 25.18 -20.06
C LYS A 228 -18.05 25.97 -18.82
N GLY A 229 -19.02 25.45 -18.06
CA GLY A 229 -19.68 26.16 -17.00
C GLY A 229 -19.02 25.95 -15.64
N LYS A 230 -19.24 26.91 -14.74
CA LYS A 230 -18.84 26.83 -13.33
C LYS A 230 -19.35 25.56 -12.61
N PHE A 231 -20.38 24.90 -13.15
CA PHE A 231 -20.93 23.66 -12.59
C PHE A 231 -19.89 22.53 -12.53
N ILE A 232 -19.22 22.21 -13.65
CA ILE A 232 -18.23 21.13 -13.70
C ILE A 232 -17.03 21.46 -12.80
N GLN A 233 -16.58 22.71 -12.81
CA GLN A 233 -15.49 23.17 -11.93
C GLN A 233 -15.87 23.05 -10.45
N ASN A 234 -17.07 23.48 -10.07
CA ASN A 234 -17.55 23.36 -8.69
C ASN A 234 -17.68 21.89 -8.29
N LEU A 235 -18.18 21.03 -9.18
CA LEU A 235 -18.30 19.60 -8.94
C LEU A 235 -16.93 18.95 -8.74
N GLU A 236 -15.96 19.23 -9.63
CA GLU A 236 -14.58 18.74 -9.52
C GLU A 236 -13.92 19.19 -8.21
N GLN A 237 -14.14 20.43 -7.79
CA GLN A 237 -13.62 20.96 -6.51
C GLN A 237 -14.27 20.32 -5.29
N GLN A 238 -15.58 20.05 -5.36
CA GLN A 238 -16.38 19.53 -4.27
C GLN A 238 -16.17 18.04 -4.02
N VAL A 239 -15.91 17.27 -5.08
CA VAL A 239 -15.63 15.83 -4.96
C VAL A 239 -14.35 15.63 -4.15
N ASN A 240 -14.53 15.17 -2.92
CA ASN A 240 -13.44 14.99 -1.97
C ASN A 240 -13.76 13.82 -1.05
N PHE A 241 -13.01 12.72 -1.16
CA PHE A 241 -13.19 11.55 -0.31
C PHE A 241 -12.04 11.50 0.71
N PRO A 242 -12.25 12.00 1.95
CA PRO A 242 -11.21 11.92 2.97
C PRO A 242 -10.94 10.45 3.30
N VAL A 243 -9.67 10.04 3.21
CA VAL A 243 -9.25 8.64 3.45
C VAL A 243 -8.37 8.49 4.69
N LYS A 244 -8.19 9.57 5.46
CA LYS A 244 -7.28 9.58 6.62
C LYS A 244 -7.62 8.50 7.63
N ALA A 245 -8.89 8.39 8.02
CA ALA A 245 -9.33 7.41 9.03
C ALA A 245 -9.06 5.97 8.58
N GLN A 246 -9.31 5.67 7.31
CA GLN A 246 -9.08 4.36 6.70
C GLN A 246 -7.59 4.04 6.63
N LEU A 247 -6.75 5.01 6.26
CA LEU A 247 -5.29 4.86 6.25
C LEU A 247 -4.73 4.65 7.66
N ASP A 248 -5.20 5.42 8.65
CA ASP A 248 -4.79 5.28 10.05
C ASP A 248 -5.21 3.91 10.62
N GLN A 249 -6.42 3.46 10.29
CA GLN A 249 -6.90 2.14 10.68
C GLN A 249 -6.08 1.03 10.01
N ALA A 250 -5.81 1.14 8.71
CA ALA A 250 -5.00 0.17 7.98
C ALA A 250 -3.57 0.09 8.52
N ARG A 251 -2.95 1.25 8.83
CA ARG A 251 -1.64 1.32 9.50
C ARG A 251 -1.69 0.66 10.87
N THR A 252 -2.72 0.92 11.66
CA THR A 252 -2.88 0.35 13.00
C THR A 252 -3.04 -1.17 12.94
N LEU A 253 -3.86 -1.67 12.01
CA LEU A 253 -4.04 -3.10 11.78
C LEU A 253 -2.71 -3.74 11.35
N LEU A 254 -2.01 -3.15 10.37
CA LEU A 254 -0.71 -3.65 9.94
C LEU A 254 0.30 -3.70 11.11
N GLN A 255 0.40 -2.62 11.90
CA GLN A 255 1.30 -2.57 13.05
C GLN A 255 0.96 -3.65 14.07
N LYS A 256 -0.32 -3.78 14.44
CA LYS A 256 -0.81 -4.83 15.35
C LYS A 256 -0.51 -6.23 14.81
N SER A 257 -0.71 -6.46 13.52
CA SER A 257 -0.41 -7.73 12.88
C SER A 257 1.09 -8.04 12.92
N LEU A 258 1.96 -7.05 12.75
CA LEU A 258 3.41 -7.23 12.88
C LEU A 258 3.82 -7.52 14.33
N ASP A 259 3.19 -6.87 15.32
CA ASP A 259 3.49 -7.06 16.74
C ASP A 259 3.00 -8.42 17.28
N GLN A 260 1.97 -8.99 16.65
CA GLN A 260 1.34 -10.25 17.07
C GLN A 260 1.71 -11.43 16.16
N ALA A 261 2.41 -11.18 15.04
CA ALA A 261 2.82 -12.22 14.11
C ALA A 261 3.84 -13.15 14.78
N THR A 262 3.33 -14.30 15.22
CA THR A 262 4.14 -15.42 15.64
C THR A 262 4.11 -16.47 14.55
N PHE A 263 5.29 -16.87 14.09
CA PHE A 263 5.43 -17.96 13.12
C PHE A 263 5.74 -19.26 13.89
N ALA A 264 5.34 -20.38 13.30
CA ALA A 264 5.81 -21.71 13.71
C ALA A 264 5.59 -22.03 15.20
N ASP A 265 4.34 -22.10 15.65
CA ASP A 265 3.99 -22.45 17.03
C ASP A 265 4.67 -21.57 18.10
N GLN A 266 4.74 -20.26 17.85
CA GLN A 266 5.33 -19.26 18.75
C GLN A 266 6.85 -19.37 18.94
N SER A 267 7.55 -20.17 18.14
CA SER A 267 9.02 -20.25 18.17
C SER A 267 9.70 -19.02 17.56
N ILE A 268 8.99 -18.28 16.70
CA ILE A 268 9.51 -17.09 16.02
C ILE A 268 8.57 -15.91 16.28
N LEU A 269 9.11 -14.82 16.83
CA LEU A 269 8.42 -13.55 17.02
C LEU A 269 8.91 -12.54 15.99
N LEU A 270 7.96 -11.98 15.23
CA LEU A 270 8.19 -10.82 14.40
C LEU A 270 8.02 -9.57 15.26
N LYS A 271 8.95 -8.61 15.17
CA LYS A 271 8.78 -7.27 15.75
C LYS A 271 9.05 -6.24 14.67
N GLY A 272 8.03 -5.46 14.36
CA GLY A 272 8.12 -4.43 13.32
C GLY A 272 7.74 -3.05 13.85
N ASN A 273 8.26 -2.01 13.21
CA ASN A 273 7.80 -0.64 13.40
C ASN A 273 7.57 0.01 12.03
N ILE A 274 6.33 0.38 11.73
CA ILE A 274 5.99 1.08 10.50
C ILE A 274 6.21 2.59 10.67
N ARG A 275 7.20 3.12 9.95
CA ARG A 275 7.59 4.55 9.98
C ARG A 275 6.75 5.38 9.01
N SER A 276 6.59 4.91 7.78
CA SER A 276 5.78 5.57 6.74
C SER A 276 4.71 4.62 6.20
N PHE A 277 3.60 5.21 5.78
CA PHE A 277 2.46 4.49 5.21
C PHE A 277 1.80 5.43 4.20
N THR A 278 2.12 5.27 2.93
CA THR A 278 1.74 6.23 1.88
C THR A 278 1.01 5.52 0.75
N PRO A 279 -0.12 6.04 0.29
CA PRO A 279 -0.69 5.64 -0.99
C PRO A 279 0.28 5.93 -2.13
N ASP A 280 0.31 5.03 -3.09
CA ASP A 280 0.99 5.18 -4.38
C ASP A 280 -0.08 5.46 -5.46
N ASN A 281 0.13 4.98 -6.69
CA ASN A 281 -0.81 5.15 -7.79
C ASN A 281 -2.20 4.54 -7.52
N ILE A 282 -3.22 5.23 -8.06
CA ILE A 282 -4.59 4.78 -8.12
C ILE A 282 -4.84 4.07 -9.45
N TYR A 283 -5.51 2.93 -9.38
CA TYR A 283 -5.95 2.12 -10.51
C TYR A 283 -7.46 1.92 -10.42
N LEU A 284 -8.09 1.66 -11.56
CA LEU A 284 -9.51 1.35 -11.63
C LEU A 284 -9.72 -0.09 -12.07
N THR A 285 -10.68 -0.75 -11.44
CA THR A 285 -11.24 -2.02 -11.89
C THR A 285 -12.68 -1.80 -12.35
N PRO A 286 -13.35 -2.82 -12.91
CA PRO A 286 -14.77 -2.71 -13.25
C PRO A 286 -15.68 -2.39 -12.05
N THR A 287 -15.25 -2.66 -10.81
CA THR A 287 -16.09 -2.57 -9.61
C THR A 287 -15.57 -1.61 -8.54
N SER A 288 -14.29 -1.24 -8.59
CA SER A 288 -13.61 -0.59 -7.46
C SER A 288 -12.47 0.34 -7.89
N ILE A 289 -12.20 1.34 -7.05
CA ILE A 289 -10.96 2.12 -7.05
C ILE A 289 -9.93 1.35 -6.23
N ILE A 290 -8.75 1.10 -6.78
CA ILE A 290 -7.65 0.39 -6.12
C ILE A 290 -6.48 1.34 -5.94
N THR A 291 -5.79 1.25 -4.80
CA THR A 291 -4.51 1.94 -4.58
C THR A 291 -3.52 0.95 -4.00
N MET A 292 -2.26 1.02 -4.45
CA MET A 292 -1.19 0.38 -3.71
C MET A 292 -0.83 1.28 -2.53
N LEU A 293 -0.66 0.71 -1.34
CA LEU A 293 -0.19 1.40 -0.15
C LEU A 293 1.19 0.85 0.15
N ASN A 294 2.16 1.75 0.26
CA ASN A 294 3.53 1.41 0.55
C ASN A 294 3.82 1.74 2.02
N ALA A 295 4.08 0.71 2.82
CA ALA A 295 4.50 0.86 4.19
C ALA A 295 6.00 0.62 4.31
N GLN A 296 6.75 1.58 4.85
CA GLN A 296 8.17 1.42 5.12
C GLN A 296 8.43 1.50 6.60
N GLY A 297 9.38 0.71 7.08
CA GLY A 297 9.60 0.56 8.50
C GLY A 297 10.87 -0.18 8.83
N ASN A 298 10.86 -0.79 9.99
CA ASN A 298 11.86 -1.75 10.40
C ASN A 298 11.20 -3.06 10.79
N LEU A 299 11.88 -4.17 10.52
CA LEU A 299 11.43 -5.51 10.88
C LEU A 299 12.59 -6.31 11.44
N SER A 300 12.36 -6.93 12.59
CA SER A 300 13.29 -7.84 13.24
C SER A 300 12.59 -9.17 13.53
N VAL A 301 13.36 -10.24 13.42
CA VAL A 301 12.90 -11.60 13.71
C VAL A 301 13.66 -12.10 14.92
N GLN A 302 12.93 -12.51 15.95
CA GLN A 302 13.49 -13.08 17.17
C GLN A 302 13.09 -14.55 17.26
N ILE A 303 14.09 -15.44 17.34
CA ILE A 303 13.85 -16.85 17.64
C ILE A 303 13.73 -16.97 19.16
N LEU A 304 12.54 -17.30 19.66
CA LEU A 304 12.24 -17.39 21.09
C LEU A 304 12.56 -18.78 21.66
N LYS A 305 12.42 -19.83 20.84
CA LYS A 305 12.70 -21.22 21.21
C LYS A 305 13.34 -21.94 20.02
N LEU A 306 14.38 -22.72 20.30
CA LEU A 306 15.04 -23.64 19.37
C LEU A 306 14.37 -25.01 19.42
#